data_AF-A0AA36J0K8-F1
#
_entry.id   AF-A0AA36J0K8-F1
#
_cell.length_a   1.000
_cell.length_b   1.000
_cell.length_c   1.000
_cell.angle_alpha   90.00
_cell.angle_beta   90.00
_cell.angle_gamma   90.00
#
_symmetry.space_group_name_H-M   'P 1'
#
loop_
_entity.id
_entity.type
_entity.pdbx_description
1 polymer ?
#
loop_
_entity_poly.entity_id
_entity_poly.type
_entity_poly.pdbx_seq_one_letter_code
_entity_poly.pdbx_strand_id
1 'polypeptide(L)'
;MRKILRYLNASDYIAGTLAISAMGVCRDFAAQLAQSLCDWLVRRLWVTVRLHEKDADLLLAWLRERPEIHGTSELWLYAKRGEGKSTRYEYEPEICYTTRVRCQGKAGGQWLWVTREARENGEAKAKVSFLGHDKGLLEGILQEGKEIQRRKREKFLTVVQVYDYGKDHGLNWLHPQDKDRKQPGRSICSVVLPLVPGTDKDQAQVLLDDAREFLNSESWYTERGYLLYGIPGGGNSA
;
A
#
# COMPACT_ATOMS: atom_id res chain seq x y z
N MET A 1 10.99 -11.58 -68.82
CA MET A 1 11.66 -11.98 -67.56
C MET A 1 12.86 -12.91 -67.73
N ARG A 2 12.73 -14.10 -68.34
CA ARG A 2 13.86 -15.07 -68.44
C ARG A 2 15.11 -14.58 -69.20
N LYS A 3 14.96 -13.70 -70.20
CA LYS A 3 16.11 -13.11 -70.94
C LYS A 3 16.86 -12.05 -70.12
N ILE A 4 16.16 -11.28 -69.29
CA ILE A 4 16.75 -10.25 -68.41
C ILE A 4 17.57 -10.91 -67.28
N LEU A 5 17.05 -12.02 -66.73
CA LEU A 5 17.76 -12.85 -65.75
C LEU A 5 19.09 -13.43 -66.28
N ARG A 6 19.20 -13.72 -67.58
CA ARG A 6 20.46 -14.20 -68.19
C ARG A 6 21.50 -13.10 -68.36
N TYR A 7 21.09 -11.88 -68.68
CA TYR A 7 22.01 -10.74 -68.79
C TYR A 7 22.49 -10.24 -67.43
N LEU A 8 21.66 -10.35 -66.38
CA LEU A 8 22.06 -10.04 -65.00
C LEU A 8 23.07 -11.05 -64.44
N ASN A 9 23.03 -12.31 -64.89
CA ASN A 9 23.95 -13.36 -64.46
C ASN A 9 25.32 -13.33 -65.16
N ALA A 10 25.53 -12.41 -66.11
CA ALA A 10 26.77 -12.29 -66.89
C ALA A 10 27.69 -11.14 -66.41
N SER A 11 27.25 -10.36 -65.41
CA SER A 11 28.02 -9.24 -64.86
C SER A 11 28.20 -9.43 -63.35
N ASP A 12 29.39 -9.86 -62.95
CA ASP A 12 29.76 -10.10 -61.55
C ASP A 12 29.58 -8.84 -60.67
N TYR A 13 29.74 -7.65 -61.26
CA TYR A 13 29.52 -6.38 -60.58
C TYR A 13 28.05 -6.11 -60.23
N ILE A 14 27.12 -6.51 -61.11
CA ILE A 14 25.68 -6.34 -60.86
C ILE A 14 25.18 -7.40 -59.88
N ALA A 15 25.70 -8.62 -59.97
CA ALA A 15 25.42 -9.68 -59.00
C ALA A 15 25.90 -9.29 -57.58
N GLY A 16 27.09 -8.70 -57.44
CA GLY A 16 27.62 -8.23 -56.16
C GLY A 16 26.79 -7.10 -55.53
N THR A 17 26.38 -6.10 -56.32
CA THR A 17 25.54 -4.99 -55.82
C THR A 17 24.14 -5.46 -55.43
N LEU A 18 23.53 -6.37 -56.19
CA LEU A 18 22.26 -6.99 -55.84
C LEU A 18 22.37 -7.83 -54.56
N ALA A 19 23.44 -8.60 -54.40
CA ALA A 19 23.67 -9.40 -53.20
C ALA A 19 23.81 -8.53 -51.94
N ILE A 20 24.57 -7.41 -52.01
CA ILE A 20 24.71 -6.47 -50.89
C ILE A 20 23.35 -5.82 -50.56
N SER A 21 22.59 -5.41 -51.57
CA SER A 21 21.26 -4.82 -51.35
C SER A 21 20.28 -5.82 -50.72
N ALA A 22 20.30 -7.08 -51.16
CA ALA A 22 19.47 -8.14 -50.61
C ALA A 22 19.86 -8.47 -49.17
N MET A 23 21.16 -8.50 -48.85
CA MET A 23 21.64 -8.69 -47.48
C MET A 23 21.21 -7.55 -46.56
N GLY A 24 21.25 -6.30 -47.04
CA GLY A 24 20.75 -5.14 -46.29
C GLY A 24 19.27 -5.28 -45.93
N VAL A 25 18.43 -5.60 -46.91
CA VAL A 25 16.98 -5.80 -46.70
C VAL A 25 16.72 -6.98 -45.76
N CYS A 26 17.45 -8.08 -45.90
CA CYS A 26 17.28 -9.24 -45.01
C CYS A 26 17.69 -8.92 -43.57
N ARG A 27 18.78 -8.17 -43.36
CA ARG A 27 19.22 -7.74 -42.04
C ARG A 27 18.18 -6.85 -41.38
N ASP A 28 17.65 -5.88 -42.12
CA ASP A 28 16.67 -4.94 -41.58
C ASP A 28 15.34 -5.65 -41.28
N PHE A 29 14.93 -6.61 -42.12
CA PHE A 29 13.77 -7.46 -41.86
C PHE A 29 13.98 -8.37 -40.63
N ALA A 30 15.16 -8.97 -40.48
CA ALA A 30 15.50 -9.78 -39.31
C ALA A 30 15.53 -8.94 -38.03
N ALA A 31 16.06 -7.71 -38.10
CA ALA A 31 16.06 -6.78 -36.97
C ALA A 31 14.63 -6.37 -36.58
N GLN A 32 13.76 -6.07 -37.55
CA GLN A 32 12.36 -5.76 -37.30
C GLN A 32 11.59 -6.94 -36.71
N LEU A 33 11.82 -8.16 -37.21
CA LEU A 33 11.23 -9.37 -36.64
C LEU A 33 11.71 -9.61 -35.22
N ALA A 34 13.02 -9.49 -34.96
CA ALA A 34 13.58 -9.64 -33.63
C ALA A 34 13.01 -8.61 -32.66
N GLN A 35 12.91 -7.35 -33.07
CA GLN A 35 12.33 -6.29 -32.26
C GLN A 35 10.83 -6.54 -31.98
N SER A 36 10.07 -6.96 -32.99
CA SER A 36 8.66 -7.32 -32.83
C SER A 36 8.45 -8.50 -31.90
N LEU A 37 9.33 -9.51 -31.97
CA LEU A 37 9.29 -10.69 -31.12
C LEU A 37 9.69 -10.34 -29.68
N CYS A 38 10.70 -9.50 -29.49
CA CYS A 38 11.07 -8.94 -28.19
C CYS A 38 9.92 -8.13 -27.58
N ASP A 39 9.29 -7.23 -28.34
CA ASP A 39 8.15 -6.44 -27.87
C ASP A 39 6.96 -7.33 -27.48
N TRP A 40 6.69 -8.38 -28.27
CA TRP A 40 5.66 -9.35 -27.96
C TRP A 40 5.97 -10.13 -26.67
N LEU A 41 7.21 -10.59 -26.49
CA LEU A 41 7.65 -11.27 -25.27
C LEU A 41 7.57 -10.37 -24.04
N VAL A 42 8.04 -9.12 -24.16
CA VAL A 42 7.96 -8.13 -23.09
C VAL A 42 6.50 -7.89 -22.73
N ARG A 43 5.62 -7.62 -23.69
CA ARG A 43 4.18 -7.41 -23.41
C ARG A 43 3.50 -8.63 -22.80
N ARG A 44 3.96 -9.84 -23.11
CA ARG A 44 3.38 -11.08 -22.60
C ARG A 44 3.88 -11.42 -21.20
N LEU A 45 5.11 -11.11 -20.86
CA LEU A 45 5.71 -11.47 -19.57
C LEU A 45 5.72 -10.31 -18.56
N TRP A 46 5.63 -9.07 -19.02
CA TRP A 46 5.69 -7.87 -18.21
C TRP A 46 4.28 -7.37 -17.90
N VAL A 47 3.88 -7.50 -16.64
CA VAL A 47 2.60 -6.98 -16.18
C VAL A 47 2.86 -5.66 -15.45
N THR A 48 2.16 -4.62 -15.87
CA THR A 48 2.16 -3.31 -15.20
C THR A 48 0.77 -3.01 -14.65
N VAL A 49 0.70 -2.81 -13.34
CA VAL A 49 -0.51 -2.43 -12.61
C VAL A 49 -0.41 -0.96 -12.22
N ARG A 50 -1.45 -0.19 -12.49
CA ARG A 50 -1.57 1.21 -12.05
C ARG A 50 -2.40 1.24 -10.77
N LEU A 51 -1.84 1.78 -9.71
CA LEU A 51 -2.50 1.94 -8.42
C LEU A 51 -3.05 3.35 -8.28
N HIS A 52 -4.26 3.44 -7.73
CA HIS A 52 -4.88 4.69 -7.32
C HIS A 52 -4.21 5.23 -6.05
N GLU A 53 -4.40 6.52 -5.73
CA GLU A 53 -3.82 7.19 -4.56
C GLU A 53 -3.90 6.39 -3.25
N LYS A 54 -5.08 5.85 -2.91
CA LYS A 54 -5.26 5.05 -1.68
C LYS A 54 -4.39 3.80 -1.67
N ASP A 55 -4.31 3.08 -2.78
CA ASP A 55 -3.52 1.85 -2.88
C ASP A 55 -2.02 2.15 -3.00
N ALA A 56 -1.67 3.27 -3.63
CA ALA A 56 -0.32 3.79 -3.66
C ALA A 56 0.18 4.14 -2.24
N ASP A 57 -0.67 4.74 -1.40
CA ASP A 57 -0.34 5.03 0.00
C ASP A 57 -0.15 3.76 0.84
N LEU A 58 -0.93 2.71 0.58
CA LEU A 58 -0.76 1.40 1.23
C LEU A 58 0.57 0.77 0.83
N LEU A 59 0.89 0.78 -0.46
CA LEU A 59 2.15 0.28 -0.97
C LEU A 59 3.33 1.08 -0.42
N LEU A 60 3.23 2.42 -0.33
CA LEU A 60 4.25 3.26 0.29
C LEU A 60 4.42 2.96 1.77
N ALA A 61 3.32 2.75 2.51
CA ALA A 61 3.40 2.36 3.92
C ALA A 61 4.14 1.03 4.10
N TRP A 62 3.92 0.08 3.19
CA TRP A 62 4.63 -1.20 3.15
C TRP A 62 6.12 -1.04 2.80
N LEU A 63 6.44 -0.24 1.77
CA LEU A 63 7.83 0.02 1.36
C LEU A 63 8.64 0.63 2.52
N ARG A 64 8.04 1.53 3.31
CA ARG A 64 8.68 2.16 4.47
C ARG A 64 9.09 1.18 5.58
N GLU A 65 8.51 -0.01 5.65
CA GLU A 65 8.92 -1.00 6.66
C GLU A 65 10.03 -1.93 6.16
N ARG A 66 10.38 -1.88 4.87
CA ARG A 66 11.39 -2.76 4.29
C ARG A 66 12.79 -2.20 4.52
N PRO A 67 13.72 -2.99 5.12
CA PRO A 67 15.08 -2.54 5.36
C PRO A 67 15.85 -2.30 4.05
N GLU A 68 15.56 -3.09 3.02
CA GLU A 68 16.19 -2.99 1.69
C GLU A 68 16.01 -1.60 1.05
N ILE A 69 14.92 -0.92 1.39
CA ILE A 69 14.56 0.38 0.82
C ILE A 69 15.34 1.50 1.49
N HIS A 70 15.70 1.35 2.76
CA HIS A 70 16.55 2.34 3.44
C HIS A 70 17.99 2.30 2.93
N GLY A 71 18.39 1.22 2.25
CA GLY A 71 19.69 1.09 1.59
C GLY A 71 19.74 1.66 0.17
N THR A 72 18.65 2.22 -0.35
CA THR A 72 18.65 2.79 -1.72
C THR A 72 19.41 4.10 -1.77
N SER A 73 20.07 4.36 -2.91
CA SER A 73 20.89 5.56 -3.13
C SER A 73 20.10 6.87 -3.15
N GLU A 74 18.79 6.80 -3.38
CA GLU A 74 17.92 7.97 -3.54
C GLU A 74 16.77 7.87 -2.53
N LEU A 75 16.67 8.82 -1.60
CA LEU A 75 15.63 8.87 -0.59
C LEU A 75 15.16 10.32 -0.44
N TRP A 76 13.85 10.50 -0.36
CA TRP A 76 13.22 11.78 -0.06
C TRP A 76 13.17 12.01 1.44
N LEU A 77 13.66 13.16 1.89
CA LEU A 77 13.63 13.54 3.30
C LEU A 77 12.35 14.34 3.57
N TYR A 78 11.46 13.80 4.40
CA TYR A 78 10.34 14.58 4.93
C TYR A 78 10.59 14.97 6.38
N ALA A 79 10.45 16.27 6.63
CA ALA A 79 10.46 16.83 7.97
C ALA A 79 9.04 16.72 8.54
N LYS A 80 8.79 15.72 9.38
CA LYS A 80 7.57 15.68 10.18
C LYS A 80 7.78 16.55 11.40
N ARG A 81 7.14 17.72 11.40
CA ARG A 81 7.11 18.59 12.58
C ARG A 81 6.22 17.92 13.61
N GLY A 82 6.82 17.39 14.68
CA GLY A 82 6.06 16.91 15.82
C GLY A 82 5.39 18.09 16.54
N GLU A 83 4.39 17.80 17.36
CA GLU A 83 3.75 18.80 18.23
C GLU A 83 4.71 19.40 19.28
N GLY A 84 5.88 18.78 19.50
CA GLY A 84 7.01 19.37 20.21
C GLY A 84 8.01 20.01 19.25
N LYS A 85 8.80 21.00 19.69
CA LYS A 85 9.85 21.68 18.90
C LYS A 85 10.87 20.75 18.19
N SER A 86 10.81 19.43 18.39
CA SER A 86 11.59 18.44 17.67
C SER A 86 11.00 18.15 16.28
N THR A 87 11.71 18.58 15.24
CA THR A 87 11.50 18.10 13.87
C THR A 87 12.02 16.67 13.77
N ARG A 88 11.15 15.71 13.44
CA ARG A 88 11.58 14.35 13.13
C ARG A 88 11.77 14.24 11.62
N TYR A 89 12.97 13.90 11.22
CA TYR A 89 13.28 13.59 9.83
C TYR A 89 12.99 12.12 9.59
N GLU A 90 12.18 11.85 8.58
CA GLU A 90 11.88 10.50 8.12
C GLU A 90 12.23 10.44 6.62
N TYR A 91 12.72 9.30 6.15
CA TYR A 91 13.12 9.10 4.75
C TYR A 91 12.02 8.29 4.04
N GLU A 92 11.64 8.68 2.82
CA GLU A 92 10.72 7.97 1.92
C GLU A 92 11.38 7.68 0.58
N PRO A 93 10.98 6.63 -0.14
CA PRO A 93 11.38 6.50 -1.54
C PRO A 93 10.81 7.67 -2.38
N GLU A 94 11.63 8.25 -3.25
CA GLU A 94 11.33 9.48 -4.00
C GLU A 94 10.28 9.27 -5.10
N ILE A 95 9.69 10.39 -5.53
CA ILE A 95 8.45 10.49 -6.29
C ILE A 95 8.60 10.27 -7.80
N CYS A 96 9.83 10.08 -8.30
CA CYS A 96 10.08 10.05 -9.75
C CYS A 96 10.94 8.88 -10.24
N TYR A 97 11.45 8.02 -9.35
CA TYR A 97 12.29 6.90 -9.75
C TYR A 97 11.57 5.55 -9.60
N THR A 98 12.10 4.56 -10.32
CA THR A 98 11.61 3.18 -10.23
C THR A 98 12.39 2.43 -9.16
N THR A 99 11.80 2.25 -7.97
CA THR A 99 12.37 1.42 -6.90
C THR A 99 12.29 -0.05 -7.31
N ARG A 100 13.42 -0.75 -7.28
CA ARG A 100 13.46 -2.20 -7.52
C ARG A 100 13.49 -2.91 -6.18
N VAL A 101 12.50 -3.75 -5.95
CA VAL A 101 12.37 -4.49 -4.68
C VAL A 101 12.25 -5.97 -5.00
N ARG A 102 13.02 -6.80 -4.30
CA ARG A 102 12.90 -8.25 -4.40
C ARG A 102 11.90 -8.72 -3.35
N CYS A 103 10.77 -9.25 -3.79
CA CYS A 103 9.77 -9.81 -2.90
C CYS A 103 9.81 -11.33 -2.94
N GLN A 104 9.75 -11.97 -1.78
CA GLN A 104 9.57 -13.41 -1.71
C GLN A 104 8.07 -13.73 -1.74
N GLY A 105 7.63 -14.32 -2.85
CA GLY A 105 6.28 -14.86 -2.99
C GLY A 105 6.22 -16.36 -2.70
N LYS A 106 5.02 -16.92 -2.72
CA LYS A 106 4.78 -18.37 -2.56
C LYS A 106 5.47 -19.21 -3.64
N ALA A 107 5.61 -18.66 -4.85
CA ALA A 107 6.25 -19.30 -6.00
C ALA A 107 7.76 -18.98 -6.13
N GLY A 108 8.37 -18.28 -5.16
CA GLY A 108 9.77 -17.87 -5.18
C GLY A 108 9.97 -16.35 -5.16
N GLY A 109 11.22 -15.92 -5.33
CA GLY A 109 11.59 -14.51 -5.34
C GLY A 109 11.24 -13.82 -6.66
N GLN A 110 10.39 -12.80 -6.62
CA GLN A 110 9.99 -12.00 -7.77
C GLN A 110 10.52 -10.57 -7.61
N TRP A 111 10.95 -9.98 -8.73
CA TRP A 111 11.34 -8.57 -8.77
C TRP A 111 10.12 -7.71 -9.06
N LEU A 112 9.95 -6.65 -8.26
CA LEU A 112 8.98 -5.59 -8.49
C LEU A 112 9.69 -4.29 -8.79
N TRP A 113 9.16 -3.59 -9.78
CA TRP A 113 9.55 -2.26 -10.19
C TRP A 113 8.41 -1.31 -9.82
N VAL A 114 8.60 -0.56 -8.75
CA VAL A 114 7.65 0.43 -8.29
C VAL A 114 8.10 1.79 -8.80
N THR A 115 7.37 2.35 -9.75
CA THR A 115 7.57 3.71 -10.24
C THR A 115 6.50 4.59 -9.63
N ARG A 116 6.88 5.59 -8.85
CA ARG A 116 5.95 6.64 -8.44
C ARG A 116 5.84 7.66 -9.56
N GLU A 117 4.62 8.10 -9.86
CA GLU A 117 4.39 9.17 -10.82
C GLU A 117 4.28 10.50 -10.09
N ALA A 118 4.87 11.54 -10.68
CA ALA A 118 4.77 12.89 -10.18
C ALA A 118 3.31 13.32 -10.07
N ARG A 119 3.03 14.11 -9.04
CA ARG A 119 1.69 14.53 -8.65
C ARG A 119 1.21 15.63 -9.61
N GLU A 120 0.76 15.25 -10.80
CA GLU A 120 0.38 16.21 -11.86
C GLU A 120 -0.90 16.98 -11.51
N ASN A 121 -1.85 16.35 -10.79
CA ASN A 121 -3.15 16.95 -10.41
C ASN A 121 -3.43 16.95 -8.90
N GLY A 122 -2.40 16.83 -8.05
CA GLY A 122 -2.65 16.61 -6.61
C GLY A 122 -3.03 15.17 -6.25
N GLU A 123 -3.05 14.23 -7.20
CA GLU A 123 -3.24 12.80 -6.93
C GLU A 123 -1.91 12.06 -7.06
N ALA A 124 -1.47 11.38 -6.01
CA ALA A 124 -0.30 10.52 -6.10
C ALA A 124 -0.68 9.21 -6.82
N LYS A 125 0.00 8.89 -7.92
CA LYS A 125 -0.19 7.63 -8.65
C LYS A 125 1.07 6.78 -8.54
N ALA A 126 0.90 5.47 -8.49
CA ALA A 126 2.01 4.53 -8.49
C ALA A 126 1.79 3.47 -9.57
N LYS A 127 2.87 3.13 -10.27
CA LYS A 127 2.93 2.04 -11.25
C LYS A 127 3.78 0.94 -10.66
N VAL A 128 3.23 -0.26 -10.57
CA VAL A 128 3.98 -1.44 -10.15
C VAL A 128 4.09 -2.36 -11.34
N SER A 129 5.32 -2.67 -11.74
CA SER A 129 5.58 -3.65 -12.78
C SER A 129 6.30 -4.85 -12.22
N PHE A 130 6.00 -6.04 -12.73
CA PHE A 130 6.65 -7.27 -12.34
C PHE A 130 6.65 -8.29 -13.48
N LEU A 131 7.57 -9.24 -13.40
CA LEU A 131 7.69 -10.35 -14.34
C LEU A 131 6.75 -11.48 -13.94
N GLY A 132 5.83 -11.86 -14.80
CA GLY A 132 4.87 -12.95 -14.57
C GLY A 132 3.43 -12.48 -14.44
N HIS A 133 2.51 -13.44 -14.34
CA HIS A 133 1.06 -13.20 -14.30
C HIS A 133 0.46 -13.26 -12.90
N ASP A 134 1.25 -13.63 -11.89
CA ASP A 134 0.76 -13.78 -10.53
C ASP A 134 0.58 -12.40 -9.88
N LYS A 135 -0.69 -12.01 -9.71
CA LYS A 135 -1.09 -10.77 -9.04
C LYS A 135 -1.26 -10.96 -7.53
N GLY A 136 -1.30 -12.21 -7.04
CA GLY A 136 -1.53 -12.51 -5.63
C GLY A 136 -0.44 -11.96 -4.72
N LEU A 137 0.79 -11.80 -5.23
CA LEU A 137 1.88 -11.14 -4.51
C LEU A 137 1.57 -9.66 -4.27
N LEU A 138 1.09 -8.93 -5.28
CA LEU A 138 0.74 -7.52 -5.14
C LEU A 138 -0.44 -7.33 -4.18
N GLU A 139 -1.46 -8.20 -4.27
CA GLU A 139 -2.60 -8.20 -3.35
C GLU A 139 -2.15 -8.45 -1.90
N GLY A 140 -1.22 -9.39 -1.69
CA GLY A 140 -0.60 -9.63 -0.39
C GLY A 140 0.14 -8.40 0.16
N ILE A 141 0.93 -7.73 -0.69
CA ILE A 141 1.60 -6.46 -0.33
C ILE A 141 0.59 -5.39 0.09
N LEU A 142 -0.50 -5.22 -0.66
CA LEU A 142 -1.53 -4.23 -0.35
C LEU A 142 -2.24 -4.57 0.96
N GLN A 143 -2.48 -5.85 1.24
CA GLN A 143 -3.08 -6.30 2.49
C GLN A 143 -2.15 -6.04 3.69
N GLU A 144 -0.85 -6.33 3.56
CA GLU A 144 0.15 -5.97 4.58
C GLU A 144 0.20 -4.45 4.80
N GLY A 145 0.16 -3.66 3.71
CA GLY A 145 0.07 -2.20 3.79
C GLY A 145 -1.16 -1.70 4.55
N LYS A 146 -2.31 -2.36 4.39
CA LYS A 146 -3.54 -2.05 5.15
C LYS A 146 -3.36 -2.32 6.62
N GLU A 147 -2.74 -3.45 6.98
CA GLU A 147 -2.45 -3.78 8.37
C GLU A 147 -1.50 -2.77 9.02
N ILE A 148 -0.46 -2.33 8.32
CA ILE A 148 0.48 -1.31 8.80
C ILE A 148 -0.25 0.00 9.10
N GLN A 149 -1.11 0.45 8.18
CA GLN A 149 -1.93 1.64 8.41
C GLN A 149 -2.92 1.44 9.57
N ARG A 150 -3.52 0.26 9.69
CA ARG A 150 -4.43 -0.08 10.79
C ARG A 150 -3.72 0.02 12.14
N ARG A 151 -2.53 -0.58 12.28
CA ARG A 151 -1.69 -0.51 13.48
C ARG A 151 -1.30 0.93 13.84
N LYS A 152 -1.09 1.81 12.85
CA LYS A 152 -0.82 3.24 13.08
C LYS A 152 -2.06 4.00 13.55
N ARG A 153 -3.27 3.64 13.08
CA ARG A 153 -4.54 4.25 13.50
C ARG A 153 -5.01 3.76 14.87
N GLU A 154 -4.87 2.47 15.17
CA GLU A 154 -5.25 1.84 16.45
C GLU A 154 -4.59 2.52 17.67
N LYS A 155 -3.43 3.15 17.48
CA LYS A 155 -2.72 3.87 18.54
C LYS A 155 -3.46 5.12 19.04
N PHE A 156 -4.47 5.62 18.34
CA PHE A 156 -5.15 6.87 18.67
C PHE A 156 -6.66 6.65 18.72
N LEU A 157 -7.24 6.70 19.92
CA LEU A 157 -8.69 6.67 20.11
C LEU A 157 -9.19 8.11 20.12
N THR A 158 -10.18 8.41 19.28
CA THR A 158 -10.91 9.68 19.39
C THR A 158 -11.94 9.51 20.50
N VAL A 159 -11.63 10.00 21.70
CA VAL A 159 -12.62 10.04 22.78
C VAL A 159 -13.50 11.27 22.55
N VAL A 160 -14.75 11.06 22.13
CA VAL A 160 -15.75 12.15 22.01
C VAL A 160 -16.27 12.41 23.42
N GLN A 161 -15.69 13.41 24.08
CA GLN A 161 -15.75 13.47 25.53
C GLN A 161 -16.76 14.46 26.12
N VAL A 162 -17.30 15.43 25.36
CA VAL A 162 -18.15 16.46 25.99
C VAL A 162 -19.26 16.95 25.06
N TYR A 163 -20.50 16.84 25.54
CA TYR A 163 -21.66 17.56 25.02
C TYR A 163 -21.65 18.96 25.65
N ASP A 164 -21.51 20.02 24.86
CA ASP A 164 -21.50 21.39 25.37
C ASP A 164 -22.89 22.01 25.25
N TYR A 165 -23.45 22.42 26.39
CA TYR A 165 -24.74 23.09 26.50
C TYR A 165 -24.60 24.63 26.43
N GLY A 166 -23.50 25.13 25.84
CA GLY A 166 -23.03 26.51 26.01
C GLY A 166 -23.00 27.43 24.78
N LYS A 167 -23.51 27.04 23.60
CA LYS A 167 -23.69 27.96 22.46
C LYS A 167 -25.08 27.86 21.84
N ASP A 168 -25.54 28.97 21.25
CA ASP A 168 -26.93 29.35 20.87
C ASP A 168 -27.84 28.26 20.25
N HIS A 169 -27.29 27.13 19.80
CA HIS A 169 -28.02 25.91 19.43
C HIS A 169 -27.32 24.69 20.06
N GLY A 170 -27.57 24.41 21.35
CA GLY A 170 -26.93 23.37 22.19
C GLY A 170 -27.19 21.91 21.79
N LEU A 171 -27.12 21.58 20.50
CA LEU A 171 -27.39 20.26 19.93
C LEU A 171 -26.19 19.68 19.16
N ASN A 172 -25.00 20.27 19.28
CA ASN A 172 -23.82 19.84 18.55
C ASN A 172 -22.90 19.01 19.45
N TRP A 173 -22.53 17.82 18.95
CA TRP A 173 -21.38 17.10 19.49
C TRP A 173 -20.14 17.96 19.28
N LEU A 174 -19.56 18.45 20.38
CA LEU A 174 -18.21 18.97 20.29
C LEU A 174 -17.27 17.77 20.23
N HIS A 175 -16.39 17.79 19.26
CA HIS A 175 -15.14 17.08 19.33
C HIS A 175 -14.14 18.04 20.00
N PRO A 176 -14.02 18.06 21.35
CA PRO A 176 -13.07 18.94 22.03
C PRO A 176 -11.62 18.72 21.57
N GLN A 177 -11.36 17.64 20.83
CA GLN A 177 -10.07 17.23 20.31
C GLN A 177 -9.91 17.45 18.79
N ASP A 178 -10.83 18.14 18.09
CA ASP A 178 -10.68 18.43 16.65
C ASP A 178 -9.42 19.24 16.34
N LYS A 179 -8.85 19.92 17.34
CA LYS A 179 -7.62 20.69 17.16
C LYS A 179 -6.32 20.03 17.62
N ASP A 180 -6.22 19.33 18.74
CA ASP A 180 -4.85 19.20 19.30
C ASP A 180 -4.44 18.00 20.18
N ARG A 181 -5.17 16.87 20.27
CA ARG A 181 -4.58 15.59 20.78
C ARG A 181 -5.59 14.46 20.81
N LYS A 182 -5.52 13.53 19.85
CA LYS A 182 -6.08 12.19 20.06
C LYS A 182 -5.26 11.51 21.15
N GLN A 183 -5.90 11.15 22.26
CA GLN A 183 -5.21 10.41 23.32
C GLN A 183 -4.99 8.97 22.85
N PRO A 184 -3.86 8.34 23.23
CA PRO A 184 -3.70 6.93 22.98
C PRO A 184 -4.79 6.16 23.73
N GLY A 185 -5.38 5.18 23.07
CA GLY A 185 -6.31 4.26 23.72
C GLY A 185 -5.60 3.58 24.90
N ARG A 186 -6.25 3.55 26.06
CA ARG A 186 -5.74 2.78 27.18
C ARG A 186 -5.88 1.28 26.87
N SER A 187 -4.82 0.51 27.10
CA SER A 187 -4.88 -0.94 26.94
C SER A 187 -5.83 -1.55 27.97
N ILE A 188 -6.74 -2.44 27.55
CA ILE A 188 -7.66 -3.12 28.47
C ILE A 188 -6.90 -3.92 29.54
N CYS A 189 -5.73 -4.49 29.20
CA CYS A 189 -4.88 -5.21 30.14
C CYS A 189 -4.32 -4.33 31.27
N SER A 190 -4.40 -3.00 31.14
CA SER A 190 -3.99 -2.07 32.21
C SER A 190 -5.11 -1.76 33.21
N VAL A 191 -6.32 -2.26 32.95
CA VAL A 191 -7.46 -2.18 33.86
C VAL A 191 -7.61 -3.55 34.51
N VAL A 192 -7.22 -3.66 35.77
CA VAL A 192 -7.28 -4.91 36.53
C VAL A 192 -8.52 -4.88 37.40
N LEU A 193 -9.53 -5.66 37.04
CA LEU A 193 -10.77 -5.81 37.81
C LEU A 193 -10.80 -7.15 38.56
N PRO A 194 -11.67 -7.30 39.58
CA PRO A 194 -11.82 -8.56 40.28
C PRO A 194 -12.21 -9.72 39.35
N LEU A 195 -11.76 -10.92 39.71
CA LEU A 195 -12.20 -12.16 39.06
C LEU A 195 -13.67 -12.42 39.34
N VAL A 196 -14.39 -12.93 38.33
CA VAL A 196 -15.77 -13.37 38.50
C VAL A 196 -15.76 -14.72 39.23
N PRO A 197 -16.51 -14.88 40.34
CA PRO A 197 -16.58 -16.16 41.05
C PRO A 197 -16.96 -17.31 40.11
N GLY A 198 -16.16 -18.38 40.12
CA GLY A 198 -16.40 -19.55 39.27
C GLY A 198 -15.88 -19.44 37.83
N THR A 199 -15.13 -18.38 37.49
CA THR A 199 -14.51 -18.21 36.18
C THR A 199 -13.06 -17.74 36.33
N ASP A 200 -12.19 -18.12 35.40
CA ASP A 200 -10.79 -17.65 35.34
C ASP A 200 -10.64 -16.25 34.71
N LYS A 201 -11.76 -15.56 34.44
CA LYS A 201 -11.81 -14.26 33.76
C LYS A 201 -12.09 -13.14 34.76
N ASP A 202 -11.43 -12.00 34.54
CA ASP A 202 -11.78 -10.76 35.23
C ASP A 202 -13.09 -10.18 34.68
N GLN A 203 -13.72 -9.30 35.46
CA GLN A 203 -14.95 -8.64 35.05
C GLN A 203 -14.79 -7.86 33.73
N ALA A 204 -13.60 -7.31 33.47
CA ALA A 204 -13.31 -6.57 32.24
C ALA A 204 -13.39 -7.48 31.00
N GLN A 205 -12.81 -8.67 31.07
CA GLN A 205 -12.84 -9.63 29.98
C GLN A 205 -14.25 -10.19 29.73
N VAL A 206 -15.02 -10.42 30.79
CA VAL A 206 -16.43 -10.86 30.66
C VAL A 206 -17.28 -9.79 29.97
N LEU A 207 -17.15 -8.52 30.39
CA LEU A 207 -17.82 -7.39 29.73
C LEU A 207 -17.39 -7.22 28.27
N LEU A 208 -16.09 -7.39 27.99
CA LEU A 208 -15.57 -7.29 26.63
C LEU A 208 -16.14 -8.38 25.72
N ASP A 209 -16.24 -9.61 26.22
CA ASP A 209 -16.80 -10.73 25.46
C ASP A 209 -18.29 -10.51 25.19
N ASP A 210 -19.06 -10.04 26.17
CA ASP A 210 -20.48 -9.68 25.99
C ASP A 210 -20.67 -8.53 24.99
N ALA A 211 -19.82 -7.50 25.05
CA ALA A 211 -19.84 -6.39 24.09
C ALA A 211 -19.50 -6.85 22.66
N ARG A 212 -18.58 -7.81 22.50
CA ARG A 212 -18.26 -8.41 21.19
C ARG A 212 -19.42 -9.22 20.65
N GLU A 213 -20.07 -10.02 21.49
CA GLU A 213 -21.26 -10.77 21.10
C GLU A 213 -22.36 -9.80 20.64
N PHE A 214 -22.60 -8.75 21.40
CA PHE A 214 -23.56 -7.70 21.07
C PHE A 214 -23.27 -7.05 19.71
N LEU A 215 -22.03 -6.67 19.42
CA LEU A 215 -21.66 -6.06 18.15
C LEU A 215 -21.84 -7.00 16.94
N ASN A 216 -21.79 -8.32 17.16
CA ASN A 216 -21.98 -9.31 16.12
C ASN A 216 -23.45 -9.75 15.97
N SER A 217 -24.33 -9.42 16.92
CA SER A 217 -25.75 -9.77 16.89
C SER A 217 -26.59 -8.61 16.34
N GLU A 218 -27.08 -8.75 15.11
CA GLU A 218 -27.83 -7.68 14.41
C GLU A 218 -29.28 -7.53 14.92
N SER A 219 -29.84 -8.56 15.57
CA SER A 219 -31.26 -8.63 15.93
C SER A 219 -31.62 -8.14 17.34
N TRP A 220 -30.64 -7.73 18.17
CA TRP A 220 -30.84 -7.44 19.60
C TRP A 220 -30.53 -5.99 20.01
N TYR A 221 -30.58 -5.03 19.08
CA TYR A 221 -30.18 -3.65 19.36
C TYR A 221 -31.09 -2.87 20.34
N THR A 222 -32.25 -3.41 20.73
CA THR A 222 -33.25 -2.65 21.51
C THR A 222 -33.18 -2.82 23.03
N GLU A 223 -32.43 -3.80 23.57
CA GLU A 223 -32.61 -4.20 24.98
C GLU A 223 -31.36 -4.09 25.87
N ARG A 224 -30.21 -3.66 25.33
CA ARG A 224 -28.95 -3.74 26.08
C ARG A 224 -28.44 -2.39 26.57
N GLY A 225 -28.08 -2.36 27.85
CA GLY A 225 -27.38 -1.26 28.52
C GLY A 225 -26.48 -1.82 29.62
N TYR A 226 -25.31 -1.22 29.81
CA TYR A 226 -24.37 -1.61 30.84
C TYR A 226 -24.45 -0.66 32.03
N LEU A 227 -24.59 -1.21 33.24
CA LEU A 227 -24.52 -0.46 34.49
C LEU A 227 -23.25 -0.85 35.25
N LEU A 228 -22.28 0.05 35.29
CA LEU A 228 -21.06 -0.11 36.09
C LEU A 228 -21.23 0.66 37.40
N TYR A 229 -21.43 -0.06 38.51
CA TYR A 229 -21.59 0.53 39.84
C TYR A 229 -20.42 0.10 40.74
N GLY A 230 -20.07 0.94 41.70
CA GLY A 230 -18.94 0.66 42.59
C GLY A 230 -18.56 1.88 43.42
N ILE A 231 -17.52 1.69 44.24
CA ILE A 231 -16.92 2.75 45.06
C ILE A 231 -16.23 3.77 44.14
N PRO A 232 -16.26 5.08 44.45
CA PRO A 232 -15.46 6.06 43.73
C PRO A 232 -13.99 5.65 43.64
N GLY A 233 -13.41 5.70 42.45
CA GLY A 233 -12.04 5.24 42.20
C GLY A 233 -11.89 3.74 41.91
N GLY A 234 -12.98 2.96 41.91
CA GLY A 234 -12.98 1.52 41.61
C GLY A 234 -12.69 1.13 40.15
N GLY A 235 -12.35 2.10 39.29
CA GLY A 235 -12.00 1.85 37.89
C GLY A 235 -13.17 1.86 36.90
N ASN A 236 -14.35 2.35 37.28
CA ASN A 236 -15.51 2.36 36.36
C ASN A 236 -15.31 3.24 35.11
N SER A 237 -14.55 4.34 35.24
CA SER A 237 -14.21 5.25 34.14
C SER A 237 -12.85 4.95 33.50
N ALA A 238 -12.13 3.98 34.06
CA ALA A 238 -10.73 3.67 33.76
C ALA A 238 -10.58 2.84 32.50
#